data_AF-A0A1J4JRB3-F1
#
_entry.id   AF-A0A1J4JRB3-F1
#
_cell.length_a   1.000
_cell.length_b   1.000
_cell.length_c   1.000
_cell.angle_alpha   90.00
_cell.angle_beta   90.00
_cell.angle_gamma   90.00
#
_symmetry.space_group_name_H-M   'P 1'
#
loop_
_entity.id
_entity.type
_entity.pdbx_description
1 polymer ?
#
loop_
_entity_poly.entity_id
_entity_poly.type
_entity_poly.pdbx_seq_one_letter_code
_entity_poly.pdbx_strand_id
1 'polypeptide(L)'
;MKCQVKKKSENLTKMQKEKPNNVKIDEKAIKTCTKNQVKNSELPKINIPLNIPHFAFISFLYPPMVGVFCFVVYAMQGRIAGYFPTISETGTQYPNNKIFGQFMSTGALTTMLTLFCYYCYFRLTHSDTNKKLKFLRVFIFGSGGGIIGLGFSPINENHDRHLLSAVCGFLSILIFELLILTDKHNPKSSPAKKKLQIGSLLLAFSGFALFAASKYVFDYRFDITISSIAEWILLVFMLLVWATWSSELGSLEMSVVLL
;
A
#
# COMPACT_ATOMS: atom_id res chain seq x y z
N MET A 1 14.59 56.28 -32.47
CA MET A 1 13.79 55.67 -31.38
C MET A 1 14.59 55.80 -30.08
N LYS A 2 14.57 56.85 -29.25
CA LYS A 2 13.60 57.82 -28.67
C LYS A 2 12.64 57.24 -27.60
N CYS A 3 12.65 57.95 -26.45
CA CYS A 3 11.92 57.83 -25.16
C CYS A 3 12.48 56.78 -24.17
N GLN A 4 13.12 57.06 -23.02
CA GLN A 4 13.32 58.24 -22.16
C GLN A 4 12.09 58.80 -21.39
N VAL A 5 12.23 58.77 -20.05
CA VAL A 5 11.68 59.64 -18.97
C VAL A 5 10.28 59.34 -18.40
N LYS A 6 10.23 58.98 -17.09
CA LYS A 6 9.70 59.89 -16.04
C LYS A 6 10.05 59.48 -14.59
N LYS A 7 10.66 60.46 -13.91
CA LYS A 7 10.83 60.62 -12.45
C LYS A 7 9.49 60.66 -11.71
N LYS A 8 9.49 60.33 -10.42
CA LYS A 8 9.10 61.32 -9.39
C LYS A 8 9.82 61.06 -8.06
N SER A 9 10.49 62.10 -7.57
CA SER A 9 11.14 62.19 -6.26
C SER A 9 10.14 62.60 -5.17
N GLU A 10 10.56 62.36 -3.94
CA GLU A 10 10.34 63.15 -2.71
C GLU A 10 8.91 63.27 -2.14
N ASN A 11 8.75 62.80 -0.91
CA ASN A 11 8.68 63.75 0.20
C ASN A 11 9.07 63.13 1.54
N LEU A 12 10.02 63.79 2.21
CA LEU A 12 10.28 63.70 3.64
C LEU A 12 9.03 64.12 4.41
N THR A 13 8.68 63.41 5.48
CA THR A 13 8.12 64.08 6.66
C THR A 13 8.62 63.40 7.93
N LYS A 14 9.38 64.18 8.71
CA LYS A 14 9.85 63.88 10.05
C LYS A 14 8.63 63.81 10.98
N MET A 15 8.48 62.75 11.76
CA MET A 15 7.83 62.83 13.07
C MET A 15 8.57 61.97 14.11
N GLN A 16 9.18 62.72 15.03
CA GLN A 16 9.35 62.50 16.46
C GLN A 16 9.46 61.04 16.97
N LYS A 17 10.66 60.73 17.45
CA LYS A 17 10.94 59.69 18.45
C LYS A 17 10.22 60.03 19.76
N GLU A 18 9.15 59.33 20.08
CA GLU A 18 8.73 59.14 21.47
C GLU A 18 9.50 57.95 22.06
N LYS A 19 10.13 58.19 23.22
CA LYS A 19 10.77 57.15 24.03
C LYS A 19 9.68 56.27 24.64
N PRO A 20 9.69 54.95 24.46
CA PRO A 20 8.83 54.08 25.26
C PRO A 20 9.32 54.08 26.71
N ASN A 21 8.42 54.47 27.61
CA ASN A 21 8.59 54.34 29.06
C ASN A 21 8.82 52.88 29.44
N ASN A 22 9.90 52.64 30.19
CA ASN A 22 10.23 51.37 30.80
C ASN A 22 9.19 51.02 31.88
N VAL A 23 8.12 50.31 31.50
CA VAL A 23 7.29 49.57 32.45
C VAL A 23 8.04 48.27 32.75
N LYS A 24 8.65 48.18 33.93
CA LYS A 24 9.17 46.92 34.47
C LYS A 24 7.98 46.02 34.78
N ILE A 25 7.59 45.17 33.82
CA ILE A 25 6.72 44.04 34.06
C ILE A 25 7.54 43.03 34.87
N ASP A 26 7.07 42.74 36.08
CA ASP A 26 7.73 41.83 37.01
C ASP A 26 7.65 40.38 36.49
N GLU A 27 8.68 39.95 35.76
CA GLU A 27 8.78 38.62 35.13
C GLU A 27 8.64 37.45 36.14
N LYS A 28 8.76 37.70 37.44
CA LYS A 28 8.58 36.68 38.48
C LYS A 28 7.11 36.33 38.73
N ALA A 29 6.17 37.24 38.48
CA ALA A 29 4.74 36.95 38.65
C ALA A 29 4.19 36.05 37.52
N ILE A 30 4.69 36.25 36.28
CA ILE A 30 4.26 35.45 35.13
C ILE A 30 4.84 34.03 35.17
N LYS A 31 6.07 33.84 35.68
CA LYS A 31 6.69 32.51 35.80
C LYS A 31 6.07 31.60 36.86
N THR A 32 5.25 32.15 37.77
CA THR A 32 4.65 31.37 38.86
C THR A 32 3.22 30.91 38.51
N CYS A 33 2.53 31.61 37.59
CA CYS A 33 1.18 31.21 37.15
C CYS A 33 1.20 30.13 36.06
N THR A 34 2.26 30.06 35.23
CA THR A 34 2.37 29.07 34.13
C THR A 34 3.04 27.75 34.53
N LYS A 35 3.29 27.51 35.82
CA LYS A 35 3.87 26.24 36.30
C LYS A 35 2.85 25.23 36.84
N ASN A 36 1.58 25.60 36.98
CA ASN A 36 0.55 24.75 37.59
C ASN A 36 -0.60 24.32 36.67
N GLN A 37 -0.53 24.58 35.37
CA GLN A 37 -1.43 24.03 34.35
C GLN A 37 -0.56 23.82 33.12
N VAL A 38 -0.07 22.63 32.79
CA VAL A 38 -0.80 21.45 32.36
C VAL A 38 -0.02 20.23 32.86
N LYS A 39 -0.48 19.59 33.94
CA LYS A 39 -0.23 18.15 34.09
C LYS A 39 -0.97 17.53 32.91
N ASN A 40 -0.27 17.24 31.82
CA ASN A 40 -0.76 16.35 30.79
C ASN A 40 -1.17 15.08 31.53
N SER A 41 -2.46 14.88 31.76
CA SER A 41 -2.99 13.58 32.10
C SER A 41 -2.67 12.72 30.89
N GLU A 42 -1.52 12.03 30.95
CA GLU A 42 -1.14 11.10 29.91
C GLU A 42 -2.28 10.10 29.81
N LEU A 43 -3.07 10.21 28.73
CA LEU A 43 -4.14 9.27 28.44
C LEU A 43 -3.57 7.86 28.56
N PRO A 44 -4.30 6.90 29.15
CA PRO A 44 -3.80 5.55 29.31
C PRO A 44 -3.40 4.99 27.95
N LYS A 45 -2.10 4.68 27.81
CA LYS A 45 -1.50 4.09 26.61
C LYS A 45 -1.36 2.59 26.84
N ILE A 46 -1.97 1.81 25.96
CA ILE A 46 -1.76 0.36 25.91
C ILE A 46 -0.81 0.09 24.75
N ASN A 47 0.39 -0.40 25.06
CA ASN A 47 1.36 -0.83 24.06
C ASN A 47 1.11 -2.29 23.70
N ILE A 48 0.74 -2.54 22.45
CA ILE A 48 0.54 -3.88 21.91
C ILE A 48 1.72 -4.16 20.96
N PRO A 49 2.58 -5.15 21.27
CA PRO A 49 3.62 -5.56 20.34
C PRO A 49 2.95 -6.19 19.12
N LEU A 50 3.16 -5.60 17.94
CA LEU A 50 2.52 -6.09 16.73
C LEU A 50 3.47 -7.04 16.01
N ASN A 51 3.13 -8.32 16.00
CA ASN A 51 3.96 -9.34 15.34
C ASN A 51 3.68 -9.37 13.83
N ILE A 52 4.14 -8.33 13.14
CA ILE A 52 3.94 -8.12 11.69
C ILE A 52 4.42 -9.30 10.83
N PRO A 53 5.51 -10.04 11.18
CA PRO A 53 5.84 -11.29 10.51
C PRO A 53 4.66 -12.26 10.32
N HIS A 54 3.79 -12.39 11.32
CA HIS A 54 2.64 -13.30 11.24
C HIS A 54 1.59 -12.77 10.27
N PHE A 55 1.32 -11.47 10.28
CA PHE A 55 0.41 -10.85 9.32
C PHE A 55 0.93 -10.97 7.89
N ALA A 56 2.22 -10.70 7.66
CA ALA A 56 2.85 -10.86 6.35
C ALA A 56 2.80 -12.33 5.87
N PHE A 57 3.02 -13.29 6.77
CA PHE A 57 2.91 -14.72 6.46
C PHE A 57 1.48 -15.14 6.11
N ILE A 58 0.48 -14.69 6.89
CA ILE A 58 -0.94 -14.94 6.59
C ILE A 58 -1.32 -14.31 5.26
N SER A 59 -0.92 -13.06 5.02
CA SER A 59 -1.13 -12.37 3.75
C SER A 59 -0.45 -13.06 2.56
N PHE A 60 0.68 -13.74 2.78
CA PHE A 60 1.35 -14.54 1.77
C PHE A 60 0.61 -15.85 1.47
N LEU A 61 0.20 -16.58 2.51
CA LEU A 61 -0.40 -17.91 2.36
C LEU A 61 -1.85 -17.84 1.89
N TYR A 62 -2.60 -16.83 2.32
CA TYR A 62 -4.04 -16.77 2.13
C TYR A 62 -4.47 -16.75 0.65
N PRO A 63 -3.95 -15.88 -0.24
CA PRO A 63 -4.41 -15.83 -1.63
C PRO A 63 -4.12 -17.12 -2.43
N PRO A 64 -2.93 -17.76 -2.35
CA PRO A 64 -2.70 -19.07 -2.94
C PRO A 64 -3.68 -20.14 -2.44
N MET A 65 -3.98 -20.15 -1.13
CA MET A 65 -4.93 -21.10 -0.55
C MET A 65 -6.35 -20.91 -1.08
N VAL A 66 -6.79 -19.66 -1.29
CA VAL A 66 -8.06 -19.36 -1.95
C VAL A 66 -8.07 -19.91 -3.38
N GLY A 67 -6.99 -19.71 -4.15
CA GLY A 67 -6.85 -20.26 -5.49
C GLY A 67 -6.94 -21.79 -5.54
N VAL A 68 -6.24 -22.48 -4.64
CA VAL A 68 -6.29 -23.95 -4.52
C VAL A 68 -7.70 -24.41 -4.13
N PHE A 69 -8.33 -23.75 -3.16
CA PHE A 69 -9.69 -24.09 -2.73
C PHE A 69 -10.70 -23.94 -3.88
N CYS A 70 -10.68 -22.80 -4.59
CA CYS A 70 -11.55 -22.57 -5.74
C CYS A 70 -11.34 -23.62 -6.83
N PHE A 71 -10.08 -23.97 -7.13
CA PHE A 71 -9.75 -25.02 -8.09
C PHE A 71 -10.29 -26.41 -7.66
N VAL A 72 -10.12 -26.80 -6.39
CA VAL A 72 -10.63 -28.08 -5.87
C VAL A 72 -12.15 -28.16 -6.00
N VAL A 73 -12.87 -27.10 -5.59
CA VAL A 73 -14.33 -27.05 -5.73
C VAL A 73 -14.74 -27.13 -7.20
N TYR A 74 -14.02 -26.42 -8.08
CA TYR A 74 -14.26 -26.45 -9.53
C TYR A 74 -14.07 -27.85 -10.13
N ALA A 75 -13.02 -28.56 -9.71
CA ALA A 75 -12.72 -29.92 -10.12
C ALA A 75 -13.77 -30.92 -9.63
N MET A 76 -14.20 -30.82 -8.37
CA MET A 76 -15.26 -31.66 -7.79
C MET A 76 -16.61 -31.50 -8.50
N GLN A 77 -16.86 -30.33 -9.11
CA GLN A 77 -18.05 -30.08 -9.92
C GLN A 77 -17.94 -30.62 -11.36
N GLY A 78 -16.83 -31.26 -11.73
CA GLY A 78 -16.62 -31.87 -13.04
C GLY A 78 -16.43 -30.85 -14.18
N ARG A 79 -15.96 -29.63 -13.87
CA ARG A 79 -15.90 -28.52 -14.82
C ARG A 79 -14.55 -28.37 -15.55
N ILE A 80 -13.65 -29.33 -15.39
CA ILE A 80 -12.34 -29.28 -16.07
C ILE A 80 -12.55 -29.48 -17.58
N ALA A 81 -12.34 -28.40 -18.35
CA ALA A 81 -12.64 -28.36 -19.78
C ALA A 81 -11.41 -28.62 -20.69
N GLY A 82 -10.43 -29.39 -20.21
CA GLY A 82 -9.23 -29.76 -20.98
C GLY A 82 -8.16 -28.67 -21.09
N TYR A 83 -8.24 -27.64 -20.25
CA TYR A 83 -7.20 -26.62 -20.02
C TYR A 83 -7.08 -26.35 -18.51
N PHE A 84 -6.03 -25.62 -18.11
CA PHE A 84 -5.86 -25.23 -16.71
C PHE A 84 -6.58 -23.89 -16.46
N PRO A 85 -7.67 -23.86 -15.69
CA PRO A 85 -8.50 -22.66 -15.53
C PRO A 85 -7.79 -21.61 -14.68
N THR A 86 -8.16 -20.35 -14.86
CA THR A 86 -7.65 -19.24 -14.01
C THR A 86 -8.28 -19.31 -12.62
N ILE A 87 -7.63 -18.69 -11.63
CA ILE A 87 -8.21 -18.53 -10.28
C ILE A 87 -9.51 -17.74 -10.40
N SER A 88 -9.48 -16.72 -11.23
CA SER A 88 -10.63 -15.87 -11.56
C SER A 88 -11.80 -16.67 -12.13
N GLU A 89 -11.55 -17.59 -13.07
CA GLU A 89 -12.58 -18.47 -13.64
C GLU A 89 -13.15 -19.46 -12.61
N THR A 90 -12.27 -20.13 -11.85
CA THR A 90 -12.70 -21.10 -10.82
C THR A 90 -13.46 -20.45 -9.66
N GLY A 91 -13.12 -19.21 -9.32
CA GLY A 91 -13.74 -18.45 -8.23
C GLY A 91 -15.05 -17.76 -8.63
N THR A 92 -15.15 -17.24 -9.85
CA THR A 92 -16.28 -16.35 -10.21
C THR A 92 -17.44 -17.03 -10.92
N GLN A 93 -17.30 -18.28 -11.36
CA GLN A 93 -18.44 -19.04 -11.89
C GLN A 93 -19.38 -19.51 -10.78
N TYR A 94 -20.70 -19.43 -11.01
CA TYR A 94 -21.69 -19.97 -10.08
C TYR A 94 -21.46 -21.47 -9.81
N PRO A 95 -21.55 -21.96 -8.57
CA PRO A 95 -22.03 -21.26 -7.36
C PRO A 95 -20.93 -20.56 -6.54
N ASN A 96 -19.68 -20.54 -7.00
CA ASN A 96 -18.52 -20.11 -6.19
C ASN A 96 -18.43 -18.60 -5.99
N ASN A 97 -19.07 -17.81 -6.86
CA ASN A 97 -18.93 -16.35 -6.93
C ASN A 97 -19.12 -15.62 -5.59
N LYS A 98 -20.12 -16.01 -4.78
CA LYS A 98 -20.40 -15.39 -3.47
C LYS A 98 -19.27 -15.65 -2.48
N ILE A 99 -18.79 -16.90 -2.43
CA ILE A 99 -17.70 -17.31 -1.55
C ILE A 99 -16.41 -16.64 -1.99
N PHE A 100 -16.16 -16.58 -3.30
CA PHE A 100 -15.01 -15.88 -3.86
C PHE A 100 -15.02 -14.39 -3.52
N GLY A 101 -16.16 -13.70 -3.63
CA GLY A 101 -16.29 -12.30 -3.21
C GLY A 101 -15.94 -12.06 -1.74
N GLN A 102 -16.35 -12.97 -0.84
CA GLN A 102 -15.96 -12.94 0.57
C GLN A 102 -14.46 -13.18 0.75
N PHE A 103 -13.89 -14.12 0.01
CA PHE A 103 -12.46 -14.39 0.07
C PHE A 103 -11.62 -13.20 -0.41
N MET A 104 -12.04 -12.56 -1.50
CA MET A 104 -11.37 -11.37 -2.03
C MET A 104 -11.50 -10.18 -1.07
N SER A 105 -12.66 -9.99 -0.42
CA SER A 105 -12.83 -8.94 0.58
C SER A 105 -11.91 -9.13 1.79
N THR A 106 -11.78 -10.37 2.27
CA THR A 106 -10.85 -10.72 3.35
C THR A 106 -9.39 -10.56 2.91
N GLY A 107 -9.06 -10.97 1.68
CA GLY A 107 -7.75 -10.77 1.07
C GLY A 107 -7.37 -9.29 0.95
N ALA A 108 -8.33 -8.43 0.58
CA ALA A 108 -8.15 -6.99 0.52
C ALA A 108 -7.84 -6.40 1.90
N LEU A 109 -8.57 -6.81 2.94
CA LEU A 109 -8.32 -6.35 4.30
C LEU A 109 -6.92 -6.71 4.79
N THR A 110 -6.51 -7.97 4.60
CA THR A 110 -5.18 -8.44 5.01
C THR A 110 -4.07 -7.73 4.22
N THR A 111 -4.27 -7.53 2.91
CA THR A 111 -3.36 -6.77 2.04
C THR A 111 -3.21 -5.33 2.50
N MET A 112 -4.33 -4.62 2.71
CA MET A 112 -4.31 -3.23 3.17
C MET A 112 -3.62 -3.10 4.52
N LEU A 113 -3.89 -4.00 5.47
CA LEU A 113 -3.24 -4.00 6.78
C LEU A 113 -1.73 -4.20 6.65
N THR A 114 -1.31 -5.18 5.86
CA THR A 114 0.11 -5.47 5.62
C THR A 114 0.83 -4.29 4.98
N LEU A 115 0.28 -3.71 3.90
CA LEU A 115 0.85 -2.51 3.27
C LEU A 115 0.82 -1.28 4.20
N PHE A 116 -0.19 -1.15 5.06
CA PHE A 116 -0.24 -0.09 6.06
C PHE A 116 0.84 -0.23 7.13
N CYS A 117 1.10 -1.45 7.61
CA CYS A 117 2.22 -1.72 8.51
C CYS A 117 3.55 -1.35 7.86
N TYR A 118 3.75 -1.71 6.59
CA TYR A 118 4.93 -1.30 5.81
C TYR A 118 5.05 0.21 5.65
N TYR A 119 3.95 0.87 5.35
CA TYR A 119 3.90 2.33 5.28
C TYR A 119 4.30 2.99 6.60
N CYS A 120 3.80 2.48 7.73
CA CYS A 120 4.16 2.97 9.06
C CYS A 120 5.65 2.77 9.36
N TYR A 121 6.20 1.58 9.07
CA TYR A 121 7.63 1.31 9.21
C TYR A 121 8.46 2.29 8.37
N PHE A 122 8.10 2.46 7.10
CA PHE A 122 8.79 3.35 6.18
C PHE A 122 8.75 4.81 6.66
N ARG A 123 7.59 5.28 7.14
CA ARG A 123 7.42 6.63 7.69
C ARG A 123 8.29 6.88 8.92
N LEU A 124 8.40 5.90 9.82
CA LEU A 124 9.21 6.03 11.04
C LEU A 124 10.71 6.03 10.76
N THR A 125 11.13 5.31 9.73
CA THR A 125 12.54 5.19 9.34
C THR A 125 13.01 6.32 8.41
N HIS A 126 12.09 7.01 7.72
CA HIS A 126 12.40 8.03 6.72
C HIS A 126 11.64 9.35 6.98
N SER A 127 12.24 10.20 7.83
CA SER A 127 11.73 11.52 8.26
C SER A 127 11.36 12.47 7.11
N ASP A 128 12.14 12.47 6.02
CA ASP A 128 12.17 13.64 5.11
C ASP A 128 11.40 13.46 3.79
N THR A 129 10.66 12.35 3.61
CA THR A 129 10.08 12.03 2.29
C THR A 129 8.56 12.19 2.19
N ASN A 130 8.05 13.37 2.54
CA ASN A 130 6.62 13.69 2.60
C ASN A 130 5.85 13.44 1.29
N LYS A 131 6.46 13.63 0.10
CA LYS A 131 5.78 13.38 -1.18
C LYS A 131 5.56 11.89 -1.43
N LYS A 132 6.59 11.05 -1.27
CA LYS A 132 6.48 9.59 -1.45
C LYS A 132 5.44 8.99 -0.51
N LEU A 133 5.40 9.45 0.75
CA LEU A 133 4.43 8.99 1.74
C LEU A 133 2.97 9.23 1.33
N LYS A 134 2.67 10.33 0.60
CA LYS A 134 1.30 10.57 0.08
C LYS A 134 0.95 9.58 -1.02
N PHE A 135 1.87 9.30 -1.94
CA PHE A 135 1.65 8.33 -3.02
C PHE A 135 1.44 6.91 -2.49
N LEU A 136 2.23 6.48 -1.50
CA LEU A 136 2.08 5.15 -0.89
C LEU A 136 0.67 4.92 -0.33
N ARG A 137 0.04 5.94 0.28
CA ARG A 137 -1.34 5.83 0.77
C ARG A 137 -2.34 5.56 -0.35
N VAL A 138 -2.19 6.24 -1.49
CA VAL A 138 -3.08 6.04 -2.66
C VAL A 138 -3.01 4.59 -3.13
N PHE A 139 -1.81 4.00 -3.17
CA PHE A 139 -1.64 2.61 -3.58
C PHE A 139 -2.19 1.60 -2.56
N ILE A 140 -2.17 1.90 -1.26
CA ILE A 140 -2.83 1.05 -0.25
C ILE A 140 -4.34 0.98 -0.55
N PHE A 141 -5.00 2.13 -0.68
CA PHE A 141 -6.44 2.14 -0.96
C PHE A 141 -6.79 1.61 -2.36
N GLY A 142 -5.95 1.89 -3.37
CA GLY A 142 -6.08 1.35 -4.71
C GLY A 142 -6.01 -0.18 -4.72
N SER A 143 -5.06 -0.76 -3.97
CA SER A 143 -4.94 -2.22 -3.84
C SER A 143 -6.18 -2.84 -3.24
N GLY A 144 -6.67 -2.31 -2.11
CA GLY A 144 -7.86 -2.83 -1.44
C GLY A 144 -9.12 -2.68 -2.28
N GLY A 145 -9.35 -1.50 -2.85
CA GLY A 145 -10.50 -1.24 -3.73
C GLY A 145 -10.49 -2.12 -4.98
N GLY A 146 -9.33 -2.31 -5.60
CA GLY A 146 -9.17 -3.20 -6.75
C GLY A 146 -9.44 -4.67 -6.42
N ILE A 147 -8.89 -5.19 -5.32
CA ILE A 147 -9.13 -6.59 -4.89
C ILE A 147 -10.60 -6.82 -4.53
N ILE A 148 -11.25 -5.86 -3.84
CA ILE A 148 -12.69 -5.93 -3.56
C ILE A 148 -13.47 -5.94 -4.88
N GLY A 149 -13.19 -5.00 -5.78
CA GLY A 149 -13.82 -4.93 -7.10
C GLY A 149 -13.67 -6.22 -7.91
N LEU A 150 -12.52 -6.89 -7.78
CA LEU A 150 -12.21 -8.16 -8.43
C LEU A 150 -13.14 -9.28 -7.94
N GLY A 151 -13.40 -9.34 -6.63
CA GLY A 151 -14.33 -10.30 -6.03
C GLY A 151 -15.80 -10.08 -6.41
N PHE A 152 -16.19 -8.83 -6.67
CA PHE A 152 -17.57 -8.46 -7.04
C PHE A 152 -17.80 -8.31 -8.55
N SER A 153 -16.79 -8.58 -9.37
CA SER A 153 -16.89 -8.52 -10.83
C SER A 153 -16.64 -9.92 -11.41
N PRO A 154 -17.66 -10.78 -11.53
CA PRO A 154 -17.47 -12.13 -12.08
C PRO A 154 -16.90 -12.08 -13.50
N ILE A 155 -15.87 -12.87 -13.80
CA ILE A 155 -15.14 -12.76 -15.08
C ILE A 155 -16.02 -13.16 -16.28
N ASN A 156 -16.98 -14.05 -16.04
CA ASN A 156 -17.96 -14.54 -17.02
C ASN A 156 -19.10 -13.55 -17.29
N GLU A 157 -19.34 -12.59 -16.39
CA GLU A 157 -20.43 -11.61 -16.53
C GLU A 157 -19.92 -10.23 -16.95
N ASN A 158 -18.81 -9.78 -16.35
CA ASN A 158 -18.28 -8.43 -16.50
C ASN A 158 -16.75 -8.44 -16.64
N HIS A 159 -16.25 -9.05 -17.71
CA HIS A 159 -14.81 -9.23 -17.97
C HIS A 159 -14.00 -7.92 -17.85
N ASP A 160 -14.47 -6.81 -18.43
CA ASP A 160 -13.73 -5.55 -18.41
C ASP A 160 -13.61 -4.95 -17.01
N ARG A 161 -14.67 -5.04 -16.20
CA ARG A 161 -14.65 -4.59 -14.80
C ARG A 161 -13.75 -5.48 -13.96
N HIS A 162 -13.78 -6.78 -14.20
CA HIS A 162 -12.90 -7.76 -13.57
C HIS A 162 -11.44 -7.43 -13.85
N LEU A 163 -11.09 -7.25 -15.14
CA LEU A 163 -9.73 -6.90 -15.55
C LEU A 163 -9.29 -5.54 -14.98
N LEU A 164 -10.13 -4.51 -15.06
CA LEU A 164 -9.82 -3.20 -14.48
C LEU A 164 -9.56 -3.29 -12.97
N SER A 165 -10.34 -4.10 -12.26
CA SER A 165 -10.19 -4.32 -10.82
C SER A 165 -8.90 -5.07 -10.50
N ALA A 166 -8.56 -6.11 -11.27
CA ALA A 166 -7.29 -6.83 -11.17
C ALA A 166 -6.10 -5.90 -11.42
N VAL A 167 -6.14 -5.09 -12.49
CA VAL A 167 -5.11 -4.11 -12.81
C VAL A 167 -4.96 -3.10 -11.68
N CYS A 168 -6.05 -2.48 -11.24
CA CYS A 168 -6.02 -1.50 -10.15
C CYS A 168 -5.45 -2.10 -8.85
N GLY A 169 -5.90 -3.32 -8.50
CA GLY A 169 -5.48 -4.02 -7.30
C GLY A 169 -4.00 -4.38 -7.33
N PHE A 170 -3.60 -5.23 -8.28
CA PHE A 170 -2.24 -5.79 -8.34
C PHE A 170 -1.19 -4.76 -8.74
N LEU A 171 -1.48 -3.87 -9.70
CA LEU A 171 -0.53 -2.83 -10.10
C LEU A 171 -0.25 -1.85 -8.95
N SER A 172 -1.26 -1.55 -8.13
CA SER A 172 -1.06 -0.72 -6.94
C SER A 172 -0.08 -1.36 -5.95
N ILE A 173 -0.19 -2.68 -5.73
CA ILE A 173 0.74 -3.42 -4.87
C ILE A 173 2.15 -3.40 -5.48
N LEU A 174 2.29 -3.73 -6.76
CA LEU A 174 3.59 -3.76 -7.44
C LEU A 174 4.29 -2.40 -7.43
N ILE A 175 3.56 -1.30 -7.66
CA ILE A 175 4.11 0.06 -7.59
C ILE A 175 4.47 0.42 -6.14
N PHE A 176 3.64 0.05 -5.16
CA PHE A 176 3.97 0.26 -3.75
C PHE A 176 5.30 -0.42 -3.39
N GLU A 177 5.45 -1.70 -3.74
CA GLU A 177 6.67 -2.47 -3.47
C GLU A 177 7.88 -1.87 -4.18
N LEU A 178 7.73 -1.50 -5.45
CA LEU A 178 8.80 -0.85 -6.22
C LEU A 178 9.26 0.46 -5.57
N LEU A 179 8.33 1.29 -5.10
CA LEU A 179 8.66 2.56 -4.46
C LEU A 179 9.41 2.37 -3.14
N ILE A 180 9.11 1.33 -2.38
CA ILE A 180 9.84 1.05 -1.14
C ILE A 180 11.20 0.43 -1.43
N LEU A 181 11.29 -0.54 -2.35
CA LEU A 181 12.54 -1.22 -2.68
C LEU A 181 13.58 -0.31 -3.35
N THR A 182 13.13 0.70 -4.11
CA THR A 182 14.01 1.70 -4.72
C THR A 182 14.55 2.71 -3.71
N ASP A 183 14.07 2.70 -2.47
CA ASP A 183 14.58 3.57 -1.43
C ASP A 183 15.93 3.05 -0.89
N LYS A 184 16.96 3.90 -0.96
CA LYS A 184 18.35 3.52 -0.70
C LYS A 184 18.64 3.32 0.80
N HIS A 185 17.73 3.73 1.69
CA HIS A 185 18.05 3.94 3.10
C HIS A 185 17.73 2.79 4.05
N ASN A 186 17.68 1.53 3.58
CA ASN A 186 17.53 0.39 4.47
C ASN A 186 18.90 -0.25 4.85
N PRO A 187 19.49 0.10 6.01
CA PRO A 187 20.78 -0.43 6.46
C PRO A 187 20.71 -1.87 6.98
N LYS A 188 19.50 -2.40 7.25
CA LYS A 188 19.32 -3.73 7.88
C LYS A 188 19.14 -4.87 6.88
N SER A 189 18.88 -4.57 5.61
CA SER A 189 18.63 -5.61 4.61
C SER A 189 19.95 -6.19 4.08
N SER A 190 20.12 -7.51 4.21
CA SER A 190 21.24 -8.22 3.61
C SER A 190 21.19 -8.15 2.07
N PRO A 191 22.34 -8.19 1.37
CA PRO A 191 22.37 -8.16 -0.10
C PRO A 191 21.57 -9.31 -0.75
N ALA A 192 21.59 -10.49 -0.13
CA ALA A 192 20.83 -11.65 -0.61
C ALA A 192 19.31 -11.41 -0.56
N LYS A 193 18.80 -10.79 0.51
CA LYS A 193 17.38 -10.44 0.64
C LYS A 193 16.95 -9.42 -0.42
N LYS A 194 17.76 -8.38 -0.64
CA LYS A 194 17.47 -7.39 -1.71
C LYS A 194 17.41 -8.04 -3.09
N LYS A 195 18.35 -8.96 -3.40
CA LYS A 195 18.32 -9.72 -4.66
C LYS A 195 17.05 -10.56 -4.80
N LEU A 196 16.63 -11.25 -3.72
CA LEU A 196 15.40 -12.03 -3.70
C LEU A 196 14.16 -11.16 -3.91
N GLN A 197 14.08 -10.01 -3.25
CA GLN A 197 12.98 -9.05 -3.39
C GLN A 197 12.88 -8.51 -4.82
N ILE A 198 14.00 -8.06 -5.38
CA ILE A 198 14.05 -7.56 -6.76
C ILE A 198 13.68 -8.67 -7.76
N GLY A 199 14.26 -9.87 -7.59
CA GLY A 199 13.95 -11.01 -8.45
C GLY A 199 12.47 -11.40 -8.39
N SER A 200 11.89 -11.42 -7.18
CA SER A 200 10.46 -11.69 -6.99
C SER A 200 9.59 -10.60 -7.62
N LEU A 201 9.94 -9.33 -7.43
CA LEU A 201 9.20 -8.23 -8.03
C LEU A 201 9.25 -8.28 -9.57
N LEU A 202 10.42 -8.58 -10.15
CA LEU A 202 10.56 -8.74 -11.60
C LEU A 202 9.69 -9.89 -12.13
N LEU A 203 9.71 -11.05 -11.47
CA LEU A 203 8.86 -12.18 -11.83
C LEU A 203 7.36 -11.83 -11.70
N ALA A 204 6.98 -11.09 -10.66
CA ALA A 204 5.61 -10.63 -10.49
C ALA A 204 5.18 -9.67 -11.62
N PHE A 205 6.03 -8.71 -12.00
CA PHE A 205 5.78 -7.84 -13.17
C PHE A 205 5.70 -8.65 -14.47
N SER A 206 6.56 -9.65 -14.66
CA SER A 206 6.50 -10.53 -15.83
C SER A 206 5.22 -11.34 -15.87
N GLY A 207 4.76 -11.88 -14.73
CA GLY A 207 3.46 -12.53 -14.60
C GLY A 207 2.31 -11.58 -14.93
N PHE A 208 2.32 -10.36 -14.40
CA PHE A 208 1.32 -9.34 -14.71
C PHE A 208 1.28 -8.98 -16.20
N ALA A 209 2.45 -8.76 -16.81
CA ALA A 209 2.54 -8.44 -18.23
C ALA A 209 2.09 -9.62 -19.11
N LEU A 210 2.47 -10.85 -18.75
CA LEU A 210 2.05 -12.06 -19.46
C LEU A 210 0.53 -12.26 -19.37
N PHE A 211 -0.06 -12.05 -18.19
CA PHE A 211 -1.50 -12.08 -17.98
C PHE A 211 -2.25 -11.05 -18.84
N ALA A 212 -1.74 -9.81 -18.91
CA ALA A 212 -2.35 -8.76 -19.72
C ALA A 212 -2.19 -8.99 -21.23
N ALA A 213 -1.08 -9.59 -21.65
CA ALA A 213 -0.75 -9.80 -23.06
C ALA A 213 -1.32 -11.10 -23.66
N SER A 214 -1.58 -12.13 -22.84
CA SER A 214 -1.90 -13.48 -23.33
C SER A 214 -3.08 -13.50 -24.30
N LYS A 215 -4.13 -12.72 -23.99
CA LYS A 215 -5.36 -12.58 -24.80
C LYS A 215 -5.11 -12.08 -26.22
N TYR A 216 -4.03 -11.33 -26.43
CA TYR A 216 -3.70 -10.74 -27.72
C TYR A 216 -2.74 -11.60 -28.55
N VAL A 217 -2.11 -12.61 -27.93
CA VAL A 217 -1.02 -13.38 -28.54
C VAL A 217 -1.43 -14.83 -28.82
N PHE A 218 -2.26 -15.43 -27.97
CA PHE A 218 -2.58 -16.86 -28.02
C PHE A 218 -4.05 -17.13 -28.35
N ASP A 219 -4.30 -18.30 -28.94
CA ASP A 219 -5.65 -18.82 -29.13
C ASP A 219 -6.32 -19.14 -27.78
N TYR A 220 -7.65 -19.13 -27.74
CA TYR A 220 -8.48 -19.18 -26.52
C TYR A 220 -8.03 -20.19 -25.45
N ARG A 221 -7.74 -21.45 -25.80
CA ARG A 221 -7.35 -22.47 -24.80
C ARG A 221 -5.94 -22.26 -24.25
N PHE A 222 -5.02 -21.81 -25.09
CA PHE A 222 -3.66 -21.50 -24.70
C PHE A 222 -3.61 -20.22 -23.89
N ASP A 223 -4.39 -19.21 -24.29
CA ASP A 223 -4.59 -17.97 -23.54
C ASP A 223 -4.96 -18.28 -22.10
N ILE A 224 -6.05 -19.03 -21.84
CA ILE A 224 -6.50 -19.31 -20.46
C ILE A 224 -5.43 -20.03 -19.64
N THR A 225 -4.76 -21.02 -20.22
CA THR A 225 -3.70 -21.77 -19.51
C THR A 225 -2.52 -20.85 -19.16
N ILE A 226 -2.09 -20.02 -20.11
CA ILE A 226 -1.00 -19.07 -19.92
C ILE A 226 -1.41 -17.97 -18.93
N SER A 227 -2.62 -17.43 -19.02
CA SER A 227 -3.17 -16.50 -18.03
C SER A 227 -3.19 -17.11 -16.64
N SER A 228 -3.57 -18.38 -16.50
CA SER A 228 -3.60 -19.05 -15.20
C SER A 228 -2.20 -19.18 -14.61
N ILE A 229 -1.22 -19.64 -15.41
CA ILE A 229 0.19 -19.69 -14.98
C ILE A 229 0.68 -18.28 -14.59
N ALA A 230 0.33 -17.27 -15.38
CA ALA A 230 0.70 -15.88 -15.15
C ALA A 230 0.08 -15.31 -13.85
N GLU A 231 -1.19 -15.63 -13.55
CA GLU A 231 -1.86 -15.29 -12.28
C GLU A 231 -1.12 -15.93 -11.10
N TRP A 232 -0.73 -17.20 -11.20
CA TRP A 232 0.03 -17.89 -10.14
C TRP A 232 1.41 -17.30 -9.92
N ILE A 233 2.15 -17.01 -10.99
CA ILE A 233 3.45 -16.32 -10.93
C ILE A 233 3.28 -14.95 -10.26
N LEU A 234 2.32 -14.15 -10.73
CA LEU A 234 2.03 -12.83 -10.16
C LEU A 234 1.75 -12.95 -8.66
N LEU A 235 0.81 -13.79 -8.25
CA LEU A 235 0.40 -13.93 -6.85
C LEU A 235 1.54 -14.41 -5.97
N VAL A 236 2.21 -15.52 -6.32
CA VAL A 236 3.26 -16.11 -5.48
C VAL A 236 4.42 -15.14 -5.31
N PHE A 237 4.92 -14.54 -6.39
CA PHE A 237 6.10 -13.70 -6.33
C PHE A 237 5.82 -12.30 -5.78
N MET A 238 4.63 -11.74 -6.01
CA MET A 238 4.22 -10.48 -5.37
C MET A 238 4.16 -10.65 -3.85
N LEU A 239 3.59 -11.75 -3.38
CA LEU A 239 3.43 -12.03 -1.96
C LEU A 239 4.74 -12.48 -1.29
N LEU A 240 5.64 -13.14 -2.04
CA LEU A 240 6.95 -13.56 -1.54
C LEU A 240 7.77 -12.35 -1.08
N VAL A 241 7.61 -11.18 -1.72
CA VAL A 241 8.23 -9.94 -1.26
C VAL A 241 7.85 -9.68 0.20
N TRP A 242 6.58 -9.77 0.58
CA TRP A 242 6.14 -9.52 1.96
C TRP A 242 6.77 -10.48 2.97
N ALA A 243 6.94 -11.75 2.62
CA ALA A 243 7.57 -12.72 3.51
C ALA A 243 9.02 -12.32 3.85
N THR A 244 9.74 -11.69 2.91
CA THR A 244 11.14 -11.28 3.12
C THR A 244 11.31 -10.10 4.07
N TRP A 245 10.30 -9.24 4.21
CA TRP A 245 10.38 -8.07 5.10
C TRP A 245 9.99 -8.39 6.53
N SER A 246 9.44 -9.59 6.81
CA SER A 246 9.09 -10.03 8.17
C SER A 246 10.21 -9.71 9.18
N SER A 247 11.45 -10.03 8.83
CA SER A 247 12.63 -9.76 9.68
C SER A 247 12.92 -8.27 9.94
N GLU A 248 12.43 -7.37 9.11
CA GLU A 248 12.65 -5.92 9.23
C GLU A 248 11.56 -5.26 10.07
N LEU A 249 10.35 -5.82 10.04
CA LEU A 249 9.16 -5.30 10.70
C LEU A 249 9.02 -5.70 12.18
N GLY A 250 9.83 -6.66 12.65
CA GLY A 250 9.76 -7.17 14.02
C GLY A 250 9.99 -6.13 15.13
N SER A 251 10.25 -4.86 14.79
CA SER A 251 10.52 -3.76 15.72
C SER A 251 9.40 -2.72 15.83
N LEU A 252 8.19 -2.98 15.34
CA LEU A 252 7.07 -2.03 15.45
C LEU A 252 6.22 -2.29 16.70
N GLU A 253 6.12 -1.28 17.55
CA GLU A 253 5.19 -1.23 18.69
C GLU A 253 4.00 -0.33 18.34
N MET A 254 2.79 -0.80 18.60
CA MET A 254 1.57 -0.01 18.43
C MET A 254 1.09 0.46 19.80
N SER A 255 1.01 1.77 20.00
CA SER A 255 0.38 2.36 21.20
C SER A 255 -1.05 2.74 20.88
N VAL A 256 -2.01 2.10 21.55
CA VAL A 256 -3.42 2.50 21.52
C VAL A 256 -3.64 3.54 22.61
N VAL A 257 -4.10 4.72 22.20
CA VAL A 257 -4.51 5.80 23.12
C VAL A 257 -6.02 5.72 23.28
N LEU A 258 -6.49 5.42 24.48
CA LEU A 258 -7.92 5.47 24.80
C LEU A 258 -8.32 6.95 25.00
N LEU A 259 -9.17 7.45 24.11
CA LEU A 259 -9.74 8.80 24.13
C LEU A 259 -11.02 8.85 24.97
#